data_AF-A0A850R7U3-F1
#
_entry.id   AF-A0A850R7U3-F1
#
_cell.length_a   1.000
_cell.length_b   1.000
_cell.length_c   1.000
_cell.angle_alpha   90.00
_cell.angle_beta   90.00
_cell.angle_gamma   90.00
#
_symmetry.space_group_name_H-M   'P 1'
#
loop_
_entity.id
_entity.type
_entity.pdbx_description
1 polymer ?
#
loop_
_entity_poly.entity_id
_entity_poly.type
_entity_poly.pdbx_seq_one_letter_code
_entity_poly.pdbx_strand_id
1 'polypeptide(L)'
;MGRLLEQQLIYLYQIIKARFWGWLGLMLVAVIILSFQLRGNPNLSGYGLLFNGTDPQQLQLPVWWFVFFVIPTLIVLDAFKQLWHRRTQHLRGLQFKPSDFLHVNVLLLGCLALVYSGLIFLALGAASSCFQLTSINFGSWSGQEALWGCWASSYLGILILLFLQVTLENLNGALALAIPLSWLVITAYSALKFNPLNKLMLVRISAGQEWLALGQLLVTTIFFIVLYYLAENLKNKIN
;
A
#
# COMPACT_ATOMS: atom_id res chain seq x y z
N MET A 1 -10.62 -20.39 13.22
CA MET A 1 -9.96 -19.23 12.57
C MET A 1 -8.68 -18.78 13.27
N GLY A 2 -8.67 -18.50 14.58
CA GLY A 2 -7.48 -17.97 15.29
C GLY A 2 -6.19 -18.78 15.08
N ARG A 3 -6.23 -20.12 15.24
CA ARG A 3 -5.07 -21.00 15.00
C ARG A 3 -4.57 -20.97 13.56
N LEU A 4 -5.46 -20.84 12.57
CA LEU A 4 -5.09 -20.73 11.16
C LEU A 4 -4.36 -19.41 10.91
N LEU A 5 -4.88 -18.31 11.46
CA LEU A 5 -4.29 -16.98 11.36
C LEU A 5 -2.91 -16.92 12.00
N GLU A 6 -2.76 -17.40 13.24
CA GLU A 6 -1.49 -17.42 13.95
C GLU A 6 -0.42 -18.18 13.15
N GLN A 7 -0.75 -19.39 12.71
CA GLN A 7 0.18 -20.17 11.91
C GLN A 7 0.48 -19.44 10.59
N GLN A 8 -0.52 -18.95 9.85
CA GLN A 8 -0.26 -18.28 8.56
C GLN A 8 0.59 -17.04 8.74
N LEU A 9 0.37 -16.27 9.81
CA LEU A 9 1.15 -15.09 10.14
C LEU A 9 2.61 -15.44 10.42
N ILE A 10 2.88 -16.47 11.22
CA ILE A 10 4.26 -16.93 11.50
C ILE A 10 4.97 -17.31 10.21
N TYR A 11 4.32 -18.09 9.35
CA TYR A 11 4.90 -18.51 8.08
C TYR A 11 5.08 -17.35 7.09
N LEU A 12 4.08 -16.47 6.96
CA LEU A 12 4.19 -15.26 6.15
C LEU A 12 5.37 -14.43 6.62
N TYR A 13 5.46 -14.18 7.93
CA TYR A 13 6.55 -13.43 8.53
C TYR A 13 7.91 -14.07 8.22
N GLN A 14 8.06 -15.39 8.32
CA GLN A 14 9.32 -16.05 7.95
C GLN A 14 9.71 -15.85 6.49
N ILE A 15 8.72 -15.79 5.58
CA ILE A 15 8.93 -15.58 4.14
C ILE A 15 9.28 -14.12 3.84
N ILE A 16 8.67 -13.16 4.53
CA ILE A 16 8.83 -11.73 4.22
C ILE A 16 9.85 -11.02 5.09
N LYS A 17 10.24 -11.54 6.28
CA LYS A 17 11.00 -10.80 7.31
C LYS A 17 12.22 -10.04 6.79
N ALA A 18 13.06 -10.68 5.97
CA ALA A 18 14.29 -10.06 5.47
C ALA A 18 13.98 -8.91 4.51
N ARG A 19 13.01 -9.11 3.61
CA ARG A 19 12.53 -8.08 2.67
C ARG A 19 11.83 -6.94 3.40
N PHE A 20 10.95 -7.29 4.35
CA PHE A 20 10.20 -6.33 5.15
C PHE A 20 11.13 -5.41 5.92
N TRP A 21 12.02 -5.96 6.75
CA TRP A 21 12.94 -5.15 7.55
C TRP A 21 13.97 -4.42 6.70
N GLY A 22 14.45 -5.02 5.60
CA GLY A 22 15.37 -4.36 4.67
C GLY A 22 14.75 -3.12 4.03
N TRP A 23 13.59 -3.26 3.40
CA TRP A 23 12.91 -2.13 2.75
C TRP A 23 12.36 -1.10 3.74
N LEU A 24 11.82 -1.56 4.88
CA LEU A 24 11.37 -0.65 5.94
C LEU A 24 12.54 0.17 6.48
N GLY A 25 13.68 -0.47 6.78
CA GLY A 25 14.88 0.21 7.24
C GLY A 25 15.36 1.27 6.25
N LEU A 26 15.41 0.94 4.96
CA LEU A 26 15.77 1.90 3.91
C LEU A 26 14.82 3.11 3.88
N MET A 27 13.50 2.89 3.98
CA MET A 27 12.53 3.97 4.01
C MET A 27 12.64 4.82 5.28
N LEU A 28 12.88 4.21 6.44
CA LEU A 28 13.07 4.94 7.69
C LEU A 28 14.31 5.85 7.62
N VAL A 29 15.42 5.33 7.08
CA VAL A 29 16.64 6.13 6.86
C VAL A 29 16.36 7.27 5.88
N ALA A 30 15.67 6.99 4.77
CA ALA A 30 15.29 8.03 3.80
C ALA A 30 14.41 9.12 4.44
N VAL A 31 13.41 8.74 5.23
CA VAL A 31 12.55 9.68 5.98
C VAL A 31 13.38 10.59 6.88
N ILE A 32 14.35 10.04 7.62
CA ILE A 32 15.20 10.82 8.52
C ILE A 32 16.07 11.80 7.73
N ILE A 33 16.73 11.34 6.66
CA ILE A 33 17.60 12.18 5.82
C ILE A 33 16.80 13.33 5.18
N LEU A 34 15.64 13.03 4.59
CA LEU A 34 14.77 14.03 3.98
C LEU A 34 14.26 15.04 5.01
N SER A 35 13.85 14.57 6.19
CA SER A 35 13.38 15.45 7.26
C SER A 35 14.49 16.36 7.78
N PHE A 36 15.72 15.86 7.84
CA PHE A 36 16.89 16.66 8.19
C PHE A 36 17.19 17.74 7.15
N GLN A 37 17.10 17.42 5.86
CA GLN A 37 17.31 18.39 4.76
C GLN A 37 16.26 19.52 4.76
N LEU A 38 15.04 19.23 5.24
CA LEU A 38 13.97 20.22 5.36
C LEU A 38 14.08 21.13 6.59
N ARG A 39 15.03 20.88 7.49
CA ARG A 39 15.17 21.65 8.72
C ARG A 39 15.37 23.13 8.40
N GLY A 40 14.52 23.98 8.98
CA GLY A 40 14.57 25.43 8.79
C GLY A 40 13.78 25.95 7.59
N ASN A 41 13.15 25.08 6.79
CA ASN A 41 12.20 25.52 5.76
C ASN A 41 10.76 25.57 6.30
N PRO A 42 10.16 26.77 6.48
CA PRO A 42 8.84 26.90 7.09
C PRO A 42 7.69 26.48 6.17
N ASN A 43 7.93 26.29 4.86
CA ASN A 43 6.85 26.02 3.91
C ASN A 43 6.74 24.54 3.49
N LEU A 44 7.66 23.68 3.94
CA LEU A 44 7.73 22.30 3.48
C LEU A 44 7.42 21.32 4.62
N SER A 45 6.37 20.54 4.45
CA SER A 45 6.07 19.41 5.31
C SER A 45 6.80 18.15 4.82
N GLY A 46 7.31 17.33 5.73
CA GLY A 46 7.92 16.04 5.38
C GLY A 46 6.93 15.11 4.66
N TYR A 47 5.65 15.21 5.02
CA TYR A 47 4.56 14.51 4.33
C TYR A 47 4.34 15.01 2.90
N GLY A 48 4.42 16.33 2.67
CA GLY A 48 4.31 16.91 1.34
C GLY A 48 5.38 16.36 0.39
N LEU A 49 6.63 16.23 0.84
CA LEU A 49 7.68 15.66 -0.03
C LEU A 49 7.39 14.22 -0.48
N LEU A 50 6.79 13.41 0.39
CA LEU A 50 6.50 12.00 0.08
C LEU A 50 5.20 11.82 -0.69
N PHE A 51 4.18 12.64 -0.41
CA PHE A 51 2.80 12.36 -0.85
C PHE A 51 2.18 13.42 -1.76
N ASN A 52 2.82 14.59 -1.95
CA ASN A 52 2.24 15.64 -2.79
C ASN A 52 2.05 15.18 -4.24
N GLY A 53 2.98 14.36 -4.74
CA GLY A 53 2.92 13.80 -6.08
C GLY A 53 3.35 14.81 -7.14
N THR A 54 2.79 14.70 -8.35
CA THR A 54 3.08 15.60 -9.47
C THR A 54 1.80 16.02 -10.17
N ASP A 55 1.78 17.22 -10.73
CA ASP A 55 0.74 17.61 -11.66
C ASP A 55 0.97 16.95 -13.03
N PRO A 56 -0.09 16.53 -13.74
CA PRO A 56 0.04 15.83 -15.02
C PRO A 56 0.79 16.62 -16.11
N GLN A 57 0.84 17.94 -15.97
CA GLN A 57 1.55 18.84 -16.88
C GLN A 57 3.06 18.89 -16.60
N GLN A 58 3.49 18.45 -15.42
CA GLN A 58 4.90 18.38 -15.05
C GLN A 58 5.42 16.97 -15.38
N LEU A 59 6.34 16.90 -16.35
CA LEU A 59 7.00 15.67 -16.80
C LEU A 59 8.05 15.15 -15.80
N GLN A 60 7.72 15.12 -14.51
CA GLN A 60 8.60 14.63 -13.45
C GLN A 60 7.89 13.54 -12.64
N LEU A 61 8.53 12.37 -12.54
CA LEU A 61 8.06 11.29 -11.69
C LEU A 61 8.32 11.66 -10.22
N PRO A 62 7.29 11.68 -9.35
CA PRO A 62 7.49 11.91 -7.92
C PRO A 62 8.11 10.65 -7.32
N VAL A 63 9.45 10.59 -7.30
CA VAL A 63 10.22 9.38 -6.96
C VAL A 63 9.88 8.86 -5.58
N TRP A 64 9.77 9.74 -4.58
CA TRP A 64 9.47 9.34 -3.20
C TRP A 64 8.05 8.76 -3.04
N TRP A 65 7.07 9.37 -3.70
CA TRP A 65 5.71 8.85 -3.79
C TRP A 65 5.70 7.46 -4.44
N PHE A 66 6.37 7.32 -5.58
CA PHE A 66 6.46 6.07 -6.31
C PHE A 66 7.10 4.97 -5.45
N VAL A 67 8.28 5.23 -4.89
CA VAL A 67 9.02 4.28 -4.04
C VAL A 67 8.18 3.85 -2.84
N PHE A 68 7.47 4.78 -2.18
CA PHE A 68 6.61 4.45 -1.05
C PHE A 68 5.54 3.40 -1.39
N PHE A 69 4.87 3.55 -2.55
CA PHE A 69 3.81 2.62 -2.99
C PHE A 69 4.35 1.33 -3.61
N VAL A 70 5.55 1.36 -4.18
CA VAL A 70 6.20 0.17 -4.76
C VAL A 70 6.72 -0.79 -3.69
N ILE A 71 7.29 -0.28 -2.61
CA ILE A 71 7.95 -1.13 -1.61
C ILE A 71 7.06 -2.25 -1.06
N PRO A 72 5.79 -2.02 -0.68
CA PRO A 72 4.90 -3.11 -0.24
C PRO A 72 4.80 -4.25 -1.25
N THR A 73 4.79 -3.93 -2.55
CA THR A 73 4.75 -4.94 -3.61
C THR A 73 6.04 -5.78 -3.67
N LEU A 74 7.18 -5.16 -3.39
CA LEU A 74 8.49 -5.82 -3.30
C LEU A 74 8.67 -6.63 -2.01
N ILE A 75 8.00 -6.24 -0.93
CA ILE A 75 7.96 -7.03 0.31
C ILE A 75 7.18 -8.32 0.08
N VAL A 76 6.02 -8.22 -0.59
CA VAL A 76 5.12 -9.34 -0.82
C VAL A 76 5.63 -10.27 -1.93
N LEU A 77 6.08 -9.74 -3.07
CA LEU A 77 6.57 -10.49 -4.25
C LEU A 77 5.73 -11.74 -4.57
N ASP A 78 6.20 -12.92 -4.20
CA ASP A 78 5.62 -14.23 -4.45
C ASP A 78 5.20 -14.95 -3.15
N ALA A 79 5.17 -14.23 -2.03
CA ALA A 79 4.95 -14.79 -0.70
C ALA A 79 3.60 -15.50 -0.58
N PHE A 80 2.54 -14.95 -1.19
CA PHE A 80 1.20 -15.55 -1.14
C PHE A 80 1.09 -16.78 -2.05
N LYS A 81 1.74 -16.77 -3.22
CA LYS A 81 1.91 -17.97 -4.05
C LYS A 81 2.66 -19.08 -3.30
N GLN A 82 3.75 -18.77 -2.62
CA GLN A 82 4.49 -19.74 -1.79
C GLN A 82 3.65 -20.28 -0.62
N LEU A 83 2.89 -19.40 0.04
CA LEU A 83 1.95 -19.76 1.09
C LEU A 83 0.90 -20.75 0.60
N TRP A 84 0.32 -20.51 -0.58
CA TRP A 84 -0.68 -21.40 -1.18
C TRP A 84 -0.05 -22.76 -1.53
N HIS A 85 1.09 -22.77 -2.22
CA HIS A 85 1.70 -24.01 -2.72
C HIS A 85 2.18 -24.94 -1.61
N ARG A 86 2.75 -24.40 -0.52
CA ARG A 86 3.20 -25.23 0.62
C ARG A 86 2.05 -25.68 1.52
N ARG A 87 0.95 -24.92 1.60
CA ARG A 87 -0.17 -25.25 2.50
C ARG A 87 -1.31 -26.03 1.88
N THR A 88 -1.48 -26.10 0.57
CA THR A 88 -2.50 -26.99 -0.02
C THR A 88 -2.34 -28.44 0.48
N GLN A 89 -1.11 -28.90 0.71
CA GLN A 89 -0.83 -30.21 1.29
C GLN A 89 -1.19 -30.30 2.79
N HIS A 90 -0.93 -29.25 3.57
CA HIS A 90 -1.22 -29.22 5.02
C HIS A 90 -2.70 -28.97 5.34
N LEU A 91 -3.40 -28.18 4.51
CA LEU A 91 -4.83 -27.88 4.63
C LEU A 91 -5.70 -29.11 4.35
N ARG A 92 -5.25 -29.99 3.43
CA ARG A 92 -5.91 -31.29 3.18
C ARG A 92 -5.91 -32.18 4.42
N GLY A 93 -4.86 -32.10 5.25
CA GLY A 93 -4.78 -32.84 6.52
C GLY A 93 -5.59 -32.23 7.67
N LEU A 94 -5.97 -30.94 7.59
CA LEU A 94 -6.60 -30.19 8.69
C LEU A 94 -8.08 -29.84 8.44
N GLN A 95 -8.68 -30.28 7.33
CA GLN A 95 -10.09 -30.08 6.96
C GLN A 95 -10.59 -28.61 6.98
N PHE A 96 -9.70 -27.62 6.84
CA PHE A 96 -10.11 -26.22 6.74
C PHE A 96 -10.76 -25.93 5.39
N LYS A 97 -11.85 -25.15 5.39
CA LYS A 97 -12.52 -24.72 4.17
C LYS A 97 -11.61 -23.75 3.38
N PRO A 98 -11.55 -23.83 2.04
CA PRO A 98 -10.77 -22.89 1.22
C PRO A 98 -11.18 -21.42 1.42
N SER A 99 -12.45 -21.17 1.73
CA SER A 99 -12.96 -19.84 2.07
C SER A 99 -12.23 -19.24 3.27
N ASP A 100 -11.97 -20.02 4.32
CA ASP A 100 -11.37 -19.52 5.55
C ASP A 100 -9.91 -19.09 5.31
N PHE A 101 -9.21 -19.78 4.41
CA PHE A 101 -7.86 -19.40 4.00
C PHE A 101 -7.84 -18.05 3.26
N LEU A 102 -8.80 -17.86 2.35
CA LEU A 102 -8.98 -16.62 1.59
C LEU A 102 -9.21 -15.41 2.52
N HIS A 103 -10.07 -15.57 3.53
CA HIS A 103 -10.33 -14.52 4.52
C HIS A 103 -9.08 -14.16 5.31
N VAL A 104 -8.30 -15.17 5.75
CA VAL A 104 -7.06 -14.89 6.49
C VAL A 104 -6.03 -14.21 5.60
N ASN A 105 -5.91 -14.56 4.31
CA ASN A 105 -5.03 -13.85 3.39
C ASN A 105 -5.39 -12.36 3.26
N VAL A 106 -6.68 -12.04 3.13
CA VAL A 106 -7.17 -10.65 3.10
C VAL A 106 -6.76 -9.91 4.38
N LEU A 107 -6.94 -10.54 5.54
CA LEU A 107 -6.53 -9.97 6.83
C LEU A 107 -5.02 -9.77 6.93
N LEU A 108 -4.22 -10.70 6.42
CA LEU A 108 -2.76 -10.60 6.44
C LEU A 108 -2.24 -9.49 5.51
N LEU A 109 -2.82 -9.33 4.33
CA LEU A 109 -2.52 -8.21 3.42
C LEU A 109 -2.88 -6.87 4.07
N GLY A 110 -4.07 -6.79 4.71
CA GLY A 110 -4.48 -5.62 5.48
C GLY A 110 -3.52 -5.30 6.63
N CYS A 111 -3.13 -6.32 7.40
CA CYS A 111 -2.17 -6.16 8.50
C CYS A 111 -0.81 -5.66 7.99
N LEU A 112 -0.30 -6.24 6.90
CA LEU A 112 0.97 -5.81 6.29
C LEU A 112 0.93 -4.34 5.84
N ALA A 113 -0.14 -3.96 5.13
CA ALA A 113 -0.33 -2.58 4.68
C ALA A 113 -0.44 -1.61 5.86
N LEU A 114 -1.15 -2.00 6.92
CA LEU A 114 -1.34 -1.20 8.13
C LEU A 114 -0.01 -1.02 8.87
N VAL A 115 0.74 -2.10 9.11
CA VAL A 115 2.02 -2.04 9.82
C VAL A 115 3.04 -1.23 9.02
N TYR A 116 3.18 -1.48 7.72
CA TYR A 116 4.12 -0.73 6.89
C TYR A 116 3.79 0.77 6.86
N SER A 117 2.56 1.14 6.50
CA SER A 117 2.17 2.55 6.40
C SER A 117 2.20 3.23 7.78
N GLY A 118 1.72 2.56 8.82
CA GLY A 118 1.72 3.07 10.19
C GLY A 118 3.12 3.37 10.71
N LEU A 119 4.08 2.46 10.52
CA LEU A 119 5.47 2.68 10.96
C LEU A 119 6.13 3.85 10.22
N ILE A 120 5.89 4.01 8.92
CA ILE A 120 6.40 5.17 8.17
C ILE A 120 5.77 6.47 8.64
N PHE A 121 4.46 6.49 8.88
CA PHE A 121 3.78 7.68 9.39
C PHE A 121 4.21 8.06 10.81
N LEU A 122 4.44 7.07 11.68
CA LEU A 122 5.01 7.29 13.02
C LEU A 122 6.42 7.86 12.93
N ALA A 123 7.26 7.32 12.05
CA ALA A 123 8.62 7.83 11.83
C ALA A 123 8.61 9.27 11.29
N LEU A 124 7.72 9.58 10.33
CA LEU A 124 7.53 10.94 9.83
C LEU A 124 7.03 11.89 10.92
N GLY A 125 6.12 11.44 11.80
CA GLY A 125 5.62 12.24 12.91
C GLY A 125 6.72 12.54 13.94
N ALA A 126 7.52 11.54 14.28
CA ALA A 126 8.68 11.69 15.16
C ALA A 126 9.74 12.62 14.56
N ALA A 127 10.07 12.44 13.28
CA ALA A 127 11.03 13.28 12.57
C ALA A 127 10.53 14.73 12.44
N SER A 128 9.26 14.93 12.10
CA SER A 128 8.64 16.26 12.00
C SER A 128 8.67 16.99 13.35
N SER A 129 8.44 16.27 14.44
CA SER A 129 8.52 16.82 15.80
C SER A 129 9.97 17.17 16.19
N CYS A 130 10.93 16.31 15.84
CA CYS A 130 12.36 16.52 16.13
C CYS A 130 12.95 17.71 15.37
N PHE A 131 12.55 17.89 14.11
CA PHE A 131 13.08 18.93 13.22
C PHE A 131 12.19 20.17 13.10
N GLN A 132 11.10 20.25 13.87
CA GLN A 132 10.14 21.37 13.88
C GLN A 132 9.57 21.68 12.49
N LEU A 133 9.23 20.63 11.73
CA LEU A 133 8.64 20.77 10.39
C LEU A 133 7.17 21.20 10.47
N THR A 134 6.68 21.82 9.41
CA THR A 134 5.28 22.26 9.35
C THR A 134 4.30 21.11 9.19
N SER A 135 3.10 21.33 9.73
CA SER A 135 2.00 20.37 9.64
C SER A 135 1.57 20.17 8.19
N ILE A 136 1.13 18.95 7.88
CA ILE A 136 0.54 18.62 6.58
C ILE A 136 -0.78 19.36 6.40
N ASN A 137 -0.95 19.98 5.23
CA ASN A 137 -2.20 20.59 4.78
C ASN A 137 -2.43 20.18 3.32
N PHE A 138 -3.65 19.78 2.97
CA PHE A 138 -4.05 19.58 1.57
C PHE A 138 -5.55 19.77 1.41
N GLY A 139 -5.95 20.36 0.28
CA GLY A 139 -7.34 20.79 0.08
C GLY A 139 -7.79 21.74 1.20
N SER A 140 -8.87 21.36 1.86
CA SER A 140 -9.48 22.03 3.03
C SER A 140 -9.02 21.43 4.36
N TRP A 141 -8.35 20.27 4.36
CA TRP A 141 -7.88 19.62 5.58
C TRP A 141 -6.56 20.20 6.04
N SER A 142 -6.45 20.41 7.34
CA SER A 142 -5.23 20.93 7.99
C SER A 142 -4.92 20.17 9.27
N GLY A 143 -3.64 20.13 9.63
CA GLY A 143 -3.19 19.51 10.87
C GLY A 143 -3.51 18.01 10.96
N GLN A 144 -4.25 17.61 12.00
CA GLN A 144 -4.52 16.20 12.28
C GLN A 144 -5.46 15.56 11.24
N GLU A 145 -6.44 16.29 10.73
CA GLU A 145 -7.38 15.76 9.73
C GLU A 145 -6.64 15.39 8.44
N ALA A 146 -5.74 16.27 7.98
CA ALA A 146 -4.88 16.00 6.84
C ALA A 146 -3.94 14.82 7.12
N LEU A 147 -3.40 14.68 8.33
CA LEU A 147 -2.54 13.55 8.67
C LEU A 147 -3.29 12.22 8.55
N TRP A 148 -4.45 12.09 9.20
CA TRP A 148 -5.26 10.87 9.16
C TRP A 148 -5.79 10.59 7.75
N GLY A 149 -6.20 11.63 7.03
CA GLY A 149 -6.62 11.55 5.65
C GLY A 149 -5.53 11.01 4.72
N CYS A 150 -4.31 11.54 4.85
CA CYS A 150 -3.16 11.09 4.07
C CYS A 150 -2.74 9.66 4.42
N TRP A 151 -2.83 9.28 5.70
CA TRP A 151 -2.56 7.90 6.12
C TRP A 151 -3.59 6.93 5.55
N ALA A 152 -4.88 7.27 5.67
CA ALA A 152 -5.97 6.46 5.16
C ALA A 152 -5.89 6.29 3.63
N SER A 153 -5.61 7.35 2.88
CA SER A 153 -5.43 7.27 1.43
C SER A 153 -4.24 6.39 1.06
N SER A 154 -3.11 6.56 1.76
CA SER A 154 -1.90 5.74 1.56
C SER A 154 -2.15 4.26 1.86
N TYR A 155 -2.82 3.96 2.98
CA TYR A 155 -3.21 2.60 3.36
C TYR A 155 -4.09 1.93 2.30
N LEU A 156 -5.15 2.63 1.85
CA LEU A 156 -6.03 2.13 0.80
C LEU A 156 -5.31 1.95 -0.54
N GLY A 157 -4.41 2.88 -0.89
CA GLY A 157 -3.57 2.78 -2.09
C GLY A 157 -2.68 1.54 -2.08
N ILE A 158 -2.02 1.27 -0.95
CA ILE A 158 -1.21 0.06 -0.78
C ILE A 158 -2.07 -1.19 -0.92
N LEU A 159 -3.26 -1.22 -0.29
CA LEU A 159 -4.17 -2.35 -0.41
C LEU A 159 -4.57 -2.63 -1.86
N ILE A 160 -4.94 -1.60 -2.62
CA ILE A 160 -5.30 -1.73 -4.04
C ILE A 160 -4.17 -2.42 -4.82
N LEU A 161 -2.93 -1.96 -4.63
CA LEU A 161 -1.77 -2.50 -5.33
C LEU A 161 -1.47 -3.95 -4.91
N LEU A 162 -1.56 -4.26 -3.62
CA LEU A 162 -1.33 -5.60 -3.10
C LEU A 162 -2.39 -6.59 -3.58
N PHE A 163 -3.68 -6.23 -3.56
CA PHE A 163 -4.73 -7.10 -4.08
C PHE A 163 -4.62 -7.31 -5.59
N LEU A 164 -4.27 -6.26 -6.33
CA LEU A 164 -3.99 -6.38 -7.76
C LEU A 164 -2.82 -7.34 -8.01
N GLN A 165 -1.70 -7.18 -7.30
CA GLN A 165 -0.53 -8.06 -7.41
C GLN A 165 -0.90 -9.52 -7.12
N VAL A 166 -1.50 -9.81 -5.96
CA VAL A 166 -1.80 -11.19 -5.55
C VAL A 166 -2.81 -11.84 -6.49
N THR A 167 -3.76 -11.08 -7.04
CA THR A 167 -4.67 -11.60 -8.08
C THR A 167 -3.89 -12.01 -9.33
N LEU A 168 -2.96 -11.18 -9.78
CA LEU A 168 -2.17 -11.41 -10.99
C LEU A 168 -1.09 -12.49 -10.83
N GLU A 169 -0.61 -12.75 -9.61
CA GLU A 169 0.35 -13.84 -9.30
C GLU A 169 -0.15 -15.21 -9.78
N ASN A 170 -1.47 -15.40 -9.81
CA ASN A 170 -2.11 -16.60 -10.33
C ASN A 170 -1.94 -16.78 -11.84
N LEU A 171 -1.81 -15.68 -12.60
CA LEU A 171 -1.61 -15.72 -14.04
C LEU A 171 -0.13 -15.83 -14.39
N ASN A 172 0.69 -14.90 -13.86
CA ASN A 172 2.13 -14.86 -14.08
C ASN A 172 2.81 -14.00 -13.00
N GLY A 173 3.86 -14.53 -12.37
CA GLY A 173 4.61 -13.81 -11.34
C GLY A 173 5.27 -12.52 -11.83
N ALA A 174 5.70 -12.46 -13.08
CA ALA A 174 6.28 -11.24 -13.66
C ALA A 174 5.21 -10.15 -13.87
N LEU A 175 4.02 -10.53 -14.35
CA LEU A 175 2.90 -9.61 -14.56
C LEU A 175 2.36 -9.05 -13.24
N ALA A 176 2.43 -9.85 -12.17
CA ALA A 176 2.02 -9.45 -10.84
C ALA A 176 2.76 -8.22 -10.32
N LEU A 177 4.00 -8.00 -10.76
CA LEU A 177 4.78 -6.81 -10.43
C LEU A 177 4.70 -5.76 -11.52
N ALA A 178 4.85 -6.16 -12.78
CA ALA A 178 4.90 -5.23 -13.90
C ALA A 178 3.63 -4.38 -14.01
N ILE A 179 2.44 -4.95 -13.77
CA ILE A 179 1.17 -4.24 -13.92
C ILE A 179 0.95 -3.18 -12.82
N PRO A 180 1.05 -3.49 -11.51
CA PRO A 180 0.97 -2.45 -10.47
C PRO A 180 1.99 -1.32 -10.65
N LEU A 181 3.24 -1.65 -11.02
CA LEU A 181 4.29 -0.67 -11.29
C LEU A 181 3.95 0.23 -12.47
N SER A 182 3.55 -0.37 -13.59
CA SER A 182 3.16 0.38 -14.79
C SER A 182 1.95 1.27 -14.50
N TRP A 183 1.00 0.79 -13.69
CA TRP A 183 -0.17 1.58 -13.31
C TRP A 183 0.20 2.80 -12.47
N LEU A 184 1.14 2.68 -11.53
CA LEU A 184 1.68 3.82 -10.78
C LEU A 184 2.40 4.83 -11.69
N VAL A 185 3.19 4.36 -12.67
CA VAL A 185 3.88 5.23 -13.64
C VAL A 185 2.86 5.96 -14.52
N ILE A 186 1.88 5.24 -15.08
CA ILE A 186 0.80 5.83 -15.88
C ILE A 186 0.02 6.85 -15.03
N THR A 187 -0.22 6.55 -13.75
CA THR A 187 -0.86 7.48 -12.81
C THR A 187 -0.06 8.77 -12.69
N ALA A 188 1.27 8.70 -12.54
CA ALA A 188 2.09 9.89 -12.44
C ALA A 188 1.97 10.81 -13.67
N TYR A 189 1.89 10.24 -14.88
CA TYR A 189 1.85 11.04 -16.11
C TYR A 189 0.44 11.30 -16.67
N SER A 190 -0.62 10.73 -16.09
CA SER A 190 -1.97 10.89 -16.61
C SER A 190 -2.98 11.31 -15.55
N ALA A 191 -3.75 12.36 -15.85
CA ALA A 191 -4.94 12.75 -15.08
C ALA A 191 -6.20 12.03 -15.58
N LEU A 192 -6.10 10.72 -15.82
CA LEU A 192 -7.27 9.92 -16.19
C LEU A 192 -8.33 10.05 -15.09
N LYS A 193 -9.49 10.64 -15.42
CA LYS A 193 -10.57 10.92 -14.46
C LYS A 193 -11.02 9.67 -13.69
N PHE A 194 -10.97 8.51 -14.34
CA PHE A 194 -11.39 7.22 -13.79
C PHE A 194 -10.26 6.44 -13.09
N ASN A 195 -9.03 6.96 -13.05
CA ASN A 195 -7.94 6.31 -12.35
C ASN A 195 -8.01 6.66 -10.85
N PRO A 196 -8.37 5.71 -9.97
CA PRO A 196 -8.51 5.96 -8.53
C PRO A 196 -7.16 6.29 -7.87
N LEU A 197 -6.04 5.80 -8.42
CA LEU A 197 -4.70 6.08 -7.89
C LEU A 197 -4.31 7.56 -8.01
N ASN A 198 -4.99 8.34 -8.85
CA ASN A 198 -4.80 9.81 -8.88
C ASN A 198 -5.09 10.46 -7.54
N LYS A 199 -5.95 9.85 -6.72
CA LYS A 199 -6.30 10.32 -5.37
C LYS A 199 -5.25 9.99 -4.30
N LEU A 200 -4.16 9.33 -4.69
CA LEU A 200 -2.99 9.14 -3.82
C LEU A 200 -1.98 10.30 -3.90
N MET A 201 -2.14 11.21 -4.86
CA MET A 201 -1.32 12.41 -4.97
C MET A 201 -2.09 13.59 -4.38
N LEU A 202 -1.58 14.17 -3.29
CA LEU A 202 -2.32 15.22 -2.56
C LEU A 202 -2.57 16.46 -3.42
N VAL A 203 -1.64 16.81 -4.33
CA VAL A 203 -1.78 17.95 -5.25
C VAL A 203 -3.02 17.83 -6.15
N ARG A 204 -3.48 16.59 -6.42
CA ARG A 204 -4.63 16.31 -7.30
C ARG A 204 -5.97 16.28 -6.56
N ILE A 205 -5.98 16.55 -5.26
CA ILE A 205 -7.18 16.62 -4.44
C ILE A 205 -7.58 18.09 -4.30
N SER A 206 -8.64 18.48 -5.00
CA SER A 206 -9.20 19.82 -4.88
C SER A 206 -9.86 20.02 -3.51
N ALA A 207 -9.83 21.25 -3.01
CA ALA A 207 -10.48 21.61 -1.75
C ALA A 207 -11.97 21.25 -1.77
N GLY A 208 -12.44 20.56 -0.73
CA GLY A 208 -13.81 20.07 -0.57
C GLY A 208 -14.09 18.72 -1.22
N GLN A 209 -13.10 18.08 -1.88
CA GLN A 209 -13.24 16.75 -2.51
C GLN A 209 -12.50 15.63 -1.75
N GLU A 210 -11.99 15.88 -0.55
CA GLU A 210 -11.14 14.97 0.21
C GLU A 210 -11.90 13.70 0.62
N TRP A 211 -13.12 13.86 1.13
CA TRP A 211 -14.00 12.73 1.47
C TRP A 211 -14.39 11.91 0.24
N LEU A 212 -14.62 12.57 -0.90
CA LEU A 212 -14.95 11.90 -2.15
C LEU A 212 -13.74 11.11 -2.67
N ALA A 213 -12.53 11.66 -2.53
CA ALA A 213 -11.28 10.98 -2.87
C ALA A 213 -11.08 9.71 -2.03
N LEU A 214 -11.29 9.78 -0.70
CA LEU A 214 -11.25 8.61 0.18
C LEU A 214 -12.34 7.58 -0.19
N GLY A 215 -13.56 8.05 -0.45
CA GLY A 215 -14.67 7.18 -0.87
C GLY A 215 -14.36 6.42 -2.16
N GLN A 216 -13.75 7.08 -3.15
CA GLN A 216 -13.33 6.43 -4.40
C GLN A 216 -12.25 5.37 -4.17
N LEU A 217 -11.25 5.65 -3.33
CA LEU A 217 -10.22 4.68 -2.96
C LEU A 217 -10.81 3.48 -2.22
N LEU A 218 -11.76 3.72 -1.30
CA LEU A 218 -12.43 2.67 -0.54
C LEU A 218 -13.26 1.76 -1.46
N VAL A 219 -14.07 2.33 -2.35
CA VAL A 219 -14.85 1.56 -3.33
C VAL A 219 -13.94 0.73 -4.24
N THR A 220 -12.83 1.32 -4.71
CA THR A 220 -11.84 0.62 -5.53
C THR A 220 -11.18 -0.54 -4.76
N THR A 221 -10.87 -0.33 -3.49
CA THR A 221 -10.29 -1.37 -2.62
C THR A 221 -11.26 -2.54 -2.47
N ILE A 222 -12.54 -2.26 -2.21
CA ILE A 222 -13.58 -3.30 -2.13
C ILE A 222 -13.70 -4.05 -3.45
N PHE A 223 -13.67 -3.34 -4.59
CA PHE A 223 -13.70 -3.95 -5.90
C PHE A 223 -12.55 -4.95 -6.10
N PHE A 224 -11.30 -4.58 -5.77
CA PHE A 224 -10.16 -5.50 -5.89
C PHE A 224 -10.21 -6.66 -4.91
N ILE A 225 -10.75 -6.47 -3.69
CA ILE A 225 -11.00 -7.57 -2.76
C ILE A 225 -12.00 -8.56 -3.38
N VAL A 226 -13.12 -8.09 -3.89
CA VAL A 226 -14.13 -8.94 -4.55
C VAL A 226 -13.53 -9.67 -5.75
N LEU A 227 -12.74 -8.96 -6.57
CA LEU A 227 -12.07 -9.54 -7.73
C LEU A 227 -11.07 -10.65 -7.31
N TYR A 228 -10.33 -10.45 -6.24
CA TYR A 228 -9.46 -11.47 -5.66
C TYR A 228 -10.24 -12.71 -5.20
N TYR A 229 -11.36 -12.53 -4.49
CA TYR A 229 -12.25 -13.65 -4.11
C TYR A 229 -12.79 -14.41 -5.33
N LEU A 230 -13.20 -13.70 -6.38
CA LEU A 230 -13.69 -14.31 -7.61
C LEU A 230 -12.60 -15.11 -8.34
N ALA A 231 -11.39 -14.56 -8.45
CA ALA A 231 -10.26 -15.21 -9.09
C ALA A 231 -9.89 -16.53 -8.39
N GLU A 232 -9.80 -16.54 -7.06
CA GLU A 232 -9.51 -17.76 -6.30
C GLU A 232 -10.65 -18.78 -6.34
N ASN A 233 -11.91 -18.32 -6.33
CA ASN A 233 -13.07 -19.22 -6.46
C ASN A 233 -13.12 -19.92 -7.83
N LEU A 234 -12.77 -19.21 -8.92
CA LEU A 234 -12.67 -19.82 -10.25
C LEU A 234 -11.57 -20.88 -10.30
N LYS A 235 -10.42 -20.59 -9.71
CA LYS A 235 -9.29 -21.52 -9.62
C LYS A 235 -9.61 -22.80 -8.84
N ASN A 236 -10.40 -22.69 -7.78
CA ASN A 236 -10.86 -23.84 -6.99
C ASN A 236 -11.92 -24.69 -7.70
N LYS A 237 -12.59 -24.19 -8.75
CA LYS A 237 -13.55 -24.96 -9.55
C LYS A 237 -12.92 -25.71 -10.72
N ILE A 238 -11.76 -25.24 -11.20
CA ILE A 238 -11.05 -25.80 -12.36
C ILE A 238 -10.09 -26.92 -11.94
N ASN A 239 -9.63 -26.94 -10.69
CA ASN A 239 -8.78 -27.99 -10.11
C ASN A 239 -9.57 -28.92 -9.18
#